data_AF-A0A3D3CFD7-F1
#
_entry.id   AF-A0A3D3CFD7-F1
#
_cell.length_a   1.000
_cell.length_b   1.000
_cell.length_c   1.000
_cell.angle_alpha   90.00
_cell.angle_beta   90.00
_cell.angle_gamma   90.00
#
_symmetry.space_group_name_H-M   'P 1'
#
loop_
_entity.id
_entity.type
_entity.pdbx_description
1 polymer ?
#
loop_
_entity_poly.entity_id
_entity_poly.type
_entity_poly.pdbx_seq_one_letter_code
_entity_poly.pdbx_strand_id
1 'polypeptide(L)'
;MVTYLKFAGYLVFWGWILTILYTRYVLPVTKLVYDALEPEEGKKRAVPKILGWPIRIALTGVQTYVLGIWPAYCVLRTVRFLTTTPGASPWGYYITAFIICEWALGAIARKEPYRGFLSVLHLVLAMGFFAIFAMNHGFLRATYPWIK
;
A
#
# COMPACT_ATOMS: atom_id res chain seq x y z
N MET A 1 -17.35 19.64 -12.64
CA MET A 1 -16.15 20.08 -11.90
C MET A 1 -16.25 19.81 -10.40
N VAL A 2 -17.33 20.22 -9.72
CA VAL A 2 -17.52 20.01 -8.27
C VAL A 2 -17.47 18.51 -7.86
N THR A 3 -18.08 17.62 -8.64
CA THR A 3 -18.10 16.17 -8.36
C THR A 3 -16.71 15.53 -8.46
N TYR A 4 -15.89 15.99 -9.41
CA TYR A 4 -14.51 15.55 -9.61
C TYR A 4 -13.59 16.01 -8.46
N LEU A 5 -13.73 17.27 -8.02
CA LEU A 5 -13.02 17.80 -6.86
C LEU A 5 -13.37 17.05 -5.57
N LYS A 6 -14.64 16.69 -5.38
CA LYS A 6 -15.08 15.84 -4.26
C LYS A 6 -14.42 14.46 -4.30
N PHE A 7 -14.33 13.85 -5.49
CA PHE A 7 -13.65 12.56 -5.67
C PHE A 7 -12.15 12.64 -5.34
N ALA A 8 -11.43 13.56 -5.99
CA ALA A 8 -9.99 13.70 -5.81
C ALA A 8 -9.64 14.13 -4.37
N GLY A 9 -10.35 15.12 -3.83
CA GLY A 9 -10.13 15.60 -2.46
C GLY A 9 -10.37 14.52 -1.41
N TYR A 10 -11.38 13.66 -1.61
CA TYR A 10 -11.63 12.52 -0.74
C TYR A 10 -10.48 11.49 -0.78
N LEU A 11 -9.98 11.15 -1.97
CA LEU A 11 -8.83 10.24 -2.10
C LEU A 11 -7.55 10.83 -1.48
N VAL A 12 -7.30 12.12 -1.67
CA VAL A 12 -6.17 12.81 -1.05
C VAL A 12 -6.28 12.78 0.48
N PHE A 13 -7.47 13.07 1.01
CA PHE A 13 -7.71 13.05 2.46
C PHE A 13 -7.47 11.66 3.07
N TRP A 14 -8.02 10.61 2.47
CA TRP A 14 -7.79 9.25 2.94
C TRP A 14 -6.35 8.78 2.73
N GLY A 15 -5.70 9.19 1.63
CA GLY A 15 -4.30 8.90 1.38
C GLY A 15 -3.40 9.53 2.42
N TRP A 16 -3.68 10.78 2.81
CA TRP A 16 -3.00 11.48 3.89
C TRP A 16 -3.15 10.76 5.23
N ILE A 17 -4.38 10.34 5.58
CA ILE A 17 -4.63 9.54 6.79
C ILE A 17 -3.83 8.24 6.75
N LEU A 18 -3.85 7.52 5.63
CA LEU A 18 -3.12 6.27 5.47
C LEU A 18 -1.61 6.48 5.64
N THR A 19 -1.03 7.51 5.03
CA THR A 19 0.38 7.85 5.20
C THR A 19 0.72 8.13 6.66
N ILE A 20 -0.10 8.91 7.38
CA ILE A 20 0.13 9.19 8.81
C ILE A 20 0.00 7.90 9.64
N LEU A 21 -1.07 7.15 9.44
CA LEU A 21 -1.36 5.95 10.23
C LEU A 21 -0.26 4.90 10.04
N TYR A 22 0.12 4.62 8.79
CA TYR A 22 1.18 3.69 8.48
C TYR A 22 2.52 4.16 9.09
N THR A 23 2.85 5.43 8.93
CA THR A 23 4.13 5.96 9.42
C THR A 23 4.23 6.01 10.93
N ARG A 24 3.10 6.19 11.63
CA ARG A 24 3.05 6.29 13.09
C ARG A 24 2.90 4.95 13.79
N TYR A 25 2.20 3.99 13.20
CA TYR A 25 1.87 2.73 13.86
C TYR A 25 2.54 1.52 13.23
N VAL A 26 2.65 1.45 11.90
CA VAL A 26 3.20 0.27 11.22
C VAL A 26 4.72 0.34 11.18
N LEU A 27 5.30 1.49 10.82
CA LEU A 27 6.76 1.67 10.78
C LEU A 27 7.51 1.35 12.09
N PRO A 28 7.09 1.81 13.29
CA PRO A 28 7.83 1.47 14.49
C PRO A 28 7.76 -0.04 14.78
N VAL A 29 6.60 -0.67 14.52
CA VAL A 29 6.44 -2.11 14.74
C VAL A 29 7.34 -2.89 13.79
N THR A 30 7.35 -2.57 12.50
CA THR A 30 8.20 -3.26 11.53
C THR A 30 9.68 -3.06 11.84
N LYS A 31 10.10 -1.84 12.23
CA LYS A 31 11.47 -1.56 12.70
C LYS A 31 11.86 -2.45 13.89
N LEU A 32 11.01 -2.54 14.91
CA LEU A 32 11.25 -3.39 16.08
C LEU A 32 11.41 -4.87 15.69
N VAL A 33 10.58 -5.38 14.79
CA VAL A 33 10.70 -6.77 14.32
C VAL A 33 11.99 -6.96 13.53
N TYR A 34 12.35 -6.04 12.64
CA TYR A 34 13.62 -6.11 11.91
C TYR A 34 14.84 -6.00 12.83
N ASP A 35 14.83 -5.11 13.82
CA ASP A 35 15.91 -4.95 14.81
C ASP A 35 16.07 -6.20 15.68
N ALA A 36 14.97 -6.90 16.00
CA ALA A 36 15.03 -8.19 16.70
C ALA A 36 15.65 -9.32 15.84
N LEU A 37 15.55 -9.21 14.51
CA LEU A 37 16.11 -10.15 13.55
C LEU A 37 17.58 -9.85 13.21
N GLU A 38 18.04 -8.61 13.35
CA GLU A 38 19.41 -8.15 13.15
C GLU A 38 19.97 -7.54 14.44
N PRO A 39 20.42 -8.35 15.42
CA PRO A 39 21.12 -7.79 16.56
C PRO A 39 22.43 -7.15 16.10
N GLU A 40 22.73 -5.96 16.64
CA GLU A 40 24.03 -5.33 16.47
C GLU A 40 25.18 -6.22 16.93
N GLU A 41 26.34 -6.04 16.30
CA GLU A 41 27.58 -6.74 16.64
C GLU A 41 27.86 -6.62 18.14
N GLY A 42 27.71 -7.73 18.88
CA GLY A 42 27.92 -7.80 20.33
C GLY A 42 26.70 -8.23 21.16
N LYS A 43 25.48 -8.25 20.60
CA LYS A 43 24.29 -8.81 21.29
C LYS A 43 24.02 -10.24 20.85
N LYS A 44 23.70 -11.13 21.81
CA LYS A 44 23.25 -12.51 21.53
C LYS A 44 22.03 -12.46 20.60
N ARG A 45 22.10 -13.19 19.48
CA ARG A 45 20.96 -13.37 18.55
C ARG A 45 19.78 -13.94 19.30
N ALA A 46 18.69 -13.17 19.36
CA ALA A 46 17.40 -13.64 19.86
C ALA A 46 16.79 -14.69 18.93
N VAL A 47 17.11 -14.63 17.63
CA VAL A 47 16.57 -15.54 16.61
C VAL A 47 17.70 -16.18 15.80
N PRO A 48 17.72 -17.52 15.59
CA PRO A 48 18.72 -18.18 14.76
C PRO A 48 18.63 -17.70 13.31
N LYS A 49 19.79 -17.52 12.66
CA LYS A 49 19.95 -16.94 11.30
C LYS A 49 19.08 -17.63 10.23
N ILE A 50 18.81 -18.92 10.43
CA ILE A 50 17.99 -19.78 9.57
C ILE A 50 16.50 -19.41 9.65
N LEU A 51 16.01 -18.98 10.82
CA LEU A 51 14.61 -18.58 11.01
C LEU A 51 14.38 -17.11 10.59
N GLY A 52 15.43 -16.30 10.50
CA GLY A 52 15.31 -14.89 10.16
C GLY A 52 14.85 -14.63 8.72
N TRP A 53 15.26 -15.46 7.77
CA TRP A 53 14.88 -15.30 6.36
C TRP A 53 13.39 -15.55 6.07
N PRO A 54 12.76 -16.66 6.52
CA PRO A 54 11.33 -16.88 6.32
C PRO A 54 10.47 -15.82 7.03
N ILE A 55 10.88 -15.34 8.21
CA ILE A 55 10.17 -14.26 8.90
C ILE A 55 10.18 -12.96 8.09
N ARG A 56 11.31 -12.61 7.44
CA ARG A 56 11.36 -11.43 6.57
C ARG A 56 10.43 -11.55 5.36
N ILE A 57 10.35 -12.72 4.74
CA ILE A 57 9.45 -12.96 3.61
C ILE A 57 8.00 -12.82 4.07
N ALA A 58 7.64 -13.46 5.19
CA ALA A 58 6.30 -13.35 5.75
C ALA A 58 5.95 -11.89 6.08
N LEU A 59 6.85 -11.14 6.72
CA LEU A 59 6.65 -9.73 7.03
C LEU A 59 6.47 -8.90 5.76
N THR A 60 7.30 -9.12 4.74
CA THR A 60 7.20 -8.45 3.43
C THR A 60 5.85 -8.74 2.78
N GLY A 61 5.40 -10.00 2.80
CA GLY A 61 4.09 -10.39 2.27
C GLY A 61 2.95 -9.70 3.01
N VAL A 62 2.99 -9.66 4.34
CA VAL A 62 1.99 -8.98 5.17
C VAL A 62 2.00 -7.47 4.90
N GLN A 63 3.16 -6.82 4.83
CA GLN A 63 3.26 -5.39 4.51
C GLN A 63 2.71 -5.10 3.11
N THR A 64 3.06 -5.93 2.13
CA THR A 64 2.56 -5.81 0.76
C THR A 64 1.03 -5.93 0.73
N TYR A 65 0.48 -6.87 1.48
CA TYR A 65 -0.95 -7.09 1.59
C TYR A 65 -1.67 -5.91 2.26
N VAL A 66 -1.14 -5.41 3.38
CA VAL A 66 -1.72 -4.27 4.09
C VAL A 66 -1.66 -3.00 3.24
N LEU A 67 -0.54 -2.74 2.58
CA LEU A 67 -0.41 -1.59 1.68
C LEU A 67 -1.25 -1.75 0.43
N GLY A 68 -1.42 -2.97 -0.06
CA GLY A 68 -2.26 -3.30 -1.22
C GLY A 68 -3.75 -3.04 -1.02
N ILE A 69 -4.22 -2.85 0.22
CA ILE A 69 -5.58 -2.39 0.51
C ILE A 69 -5.82 -0.99 -0.07
N TRP A 70 -4.82 -0.11 -0.05
CA TRP A 70 -4.92 1.25 -0.56
C TRP A 70 -5.20 1.33 -2.07
N PRO A 71 -4.40 0.74 -2.96
CA PRO A 71 -4.69 0.72 -4.39
C PRO A 71 -6.01 0.02 -4.69
N ALA A 72 -6.37 -1.05 -3.96
CA ALA A 72 -7.67 -1.70 -4.10
C ALA A 72 -8.83 -0.73 -3.78
N TYR A 73 -8.71 0.03 -2.69
CA TYR A 73 -9.69 1.04 -2.31
C TYR A 73 -9.80 2.17 -3.35
N CYS A 74 -8.68 2.66 -3.86
CA CYS A 74 -8.64 3.69 -4.90
C CYS A 74 -9.37 3.22 -6.18
N VAL A 75 -9.09 2.00 -6.65
CA VAL A 75 -9.77 1.42 -7.82
C VAL A 75 -11.26 1.22 -7.57
N LEU A 76 -11.63 0.59 -6.46
CA LEU A 76 -13.04 0.31 -6.12
C LEU A 76 -13.86 1.61 -6.02
N ARG A 77 -13.28 2.65 -5.41
CA ARG A 77 -13.92 3.97 -5.33
C ARG A 77 -14.09 4.60 -6.70
N THR A 78 -13.08 4.49 -7.56
CA THR A 78 -13.13 4.99 -8.95
C THR A 78 -14.26 4.31 -9.72
N VAL A 79 -14.35 2.99 -9.66
CA VAL A 79 -15.41 2.22 -10.30
C VAL A 79 -16.79 2.66 -9.83
N ARG A 80 -17.00 2.76 -8.51
CA ARG A 80 -18.29 3.22 -7.93
C ARG A 80 -18.69 4.63 -8.34
N PHE A 81 -17.70 5.51 -8.54
CA PHE A 81 -17.95 6.89 -8.94
C PHE A 81 -18.34 6.99 -10.41
N LEU A 82 -17.70 6.17 -11.25
CA LEU A 82 -18.00 6.08 -12.67
C LEU A 82 -19.37 5.45 -12.93
N THR A 83 -19.78 4.44 -12.16
CA THR A 83 -21.13 3.85 -12.28
C THR A 83 -22.25 4.81 -11.89
N THR A 84 -21.98 5.79 -11.03
CA THR A 84 -22.96 6.78 -10.56
C THR A 84 -22.96 8.07 -11.38
N THR A 85 -21.97 8.27 -12.27
CA THR A 85 -21.83 9.48 -13.10
C THR A 85 -21.86 9.13 -14.59
N PRO A 86 -23.05 8.91 -15.18
CA PRO A 86 -23.17 8.60 -16.61
C PRO A 86 -22.64 9.76 -17.47
N GLY A 87 -21.80 9.45 -18.47
CA GLY A 87 -21.19 10.43 -19.38
C GLY A 87 -19.80 10.94 -18.98
N ALA A 88 -19.26 10.54 -17.83
CA ALA A 88 -17.90 10.88 -17.43
C ALA A 88 -16.85 10.03 -18.16
N SER A 89 -15.78 10.65 -18.67
CA SER A 89 -14.64 9.91 -19.24
C SER A 89 -13.93 9.08 -18.15
N PRO A 90 -13.87 7.75 -18.27
CA PRO A 90 -13.28 6.88 -17.24
C PRO A 90 -11.80 7.16 -16.98
N TRP A 91 -11.05 7.50 -18.04
CA TRP A 91 -9.60 7.63 -18.01
C TRP A 91 -9.11 8.72 -17.04
N GLY A 92 -9.78 9.88 -17.01
CA GLY A 92 -9.38 10.98 -16.12
C GLY A 92 -9.47 10.62 -14.64
N TYR A 93 -10.47 9.83 -14.24
CA TYR A 93 -10.64 9.39 -12.86
C TYR A 93 -9.62 8.32 -12.48
N TYR A 94 -9.34 7.36 -13.37
CA TYR A 94 -8.31 6.33 -13.13
C TYR A 94 -6.91 6.93 -13.02
N ILE A 95 -6.53 7.84 -13.93
CA ILE A 95 -5.23 8.51 -13.90
C ILE A 95 -5.06 9.30 -12.61
N THR A 96 -6.11 10.00 -12.18
CA THR A 96 -6.07 10.80 -10.95
C THR A 96 -6.00 9.92 -9.70
N ALA A 97 -6.79 8.85 -9.67
CA ALA A 97 -6.71 7.86 -8.60
C ALA A 97 -5.33 7.19 -8.54
N PHE A 98 -4.72 6.90 -9.69
CA PHE A 98 -3.37 6.38 -9.77
C PHE A 98 -2.36 7.36 -9.19
N ILE A 99 -2.35 8.62 -9.64
CA ILE A 99 -1.42 9.64 -9.15
C ILE A 99 -1.55 9.82 -7.62
N ILE A 100 -2.76 9.87 -7.09
CA ILE A 100 -2.99 10.02 -5.64
C ILE A 100 -2.53 8.76 -4.88
N CYS A 101 -2.80 7.58 -5.45
CA CYS A 101 -2.37 6.30 -4.87
C CYS A 101 -0.85 6.24 -4.76
N GLU A 102 -0.16 6.50 -5.86
CA GLU A 102 1.30 6.53 -5.95
C GLU A 102 1.92 7.62 -5.07
N TRP A 103 1.29 8.79 -4.98
CA TRP A 103 1.74 9.86 -4.08
C TRP A 103 1.72 9.40 -2.61
N ALA A 104 0.65 8.75 -2.16
CA ALA A 104 0.53 8.28 -0.78
C ALA A 104 1.53 7.16 -0.45
N LEU A 105 1.67 6.18 -1.36
CA LEU A 105 2.64 5.09 -1.21
C LEU A 105 4.08 5.60 -1.30
N GLY A 106 4.36 6.53 -2.21
CA GLY A 106 5.66 7.19 -2.34
C GLY A 106 6.01 8.03 -1.11
N ALA A 107 5.03 8.69 -0.48
CA ALA A 107 5.24 9.41 0.78
C ALA A 107 5.57 8.46 1.95
N ILE A 108 4.99 7.26 1.97
CA ILE A 108 5.37 6.19 2.90
C ILE A 108 6.79 5.71 2.60
N ALA A 109 7.09 5.41 1.35
CA ALA A 109 8.40 4.91 0.92
C ALA A 109 9.55 5.85 1.32
N ARG A 110 9.36 7.17 1.23
CA ARG A 110 10.38 8.16 1.67
C ARG A 110 10.67 8.13 3.17
N LYS A 111 9.74 7.64 3.99
CA LYS A 111 9.87 7.57 5.44
C LYS A 111 10.39 6.21 5.93
N GLU A 112 10.40 5.21 5.07
CA GLU A 112 10.95 3.90 5.37
C GLU A 112 12.48 3.91 5.29
N PRO A 113 13.21 3.47 6.34
CA PRO A 113 14.64 3.31 6.25
C PRO A 113 14.97 2.15 5.31
N TYR A 114 15.91 2.37 4.39
CA TYR A 114 16.38 1.31 3.50
C TYR A 114 17.11 0.22 4.29
N ARG A 115 16.56 -1.00 4.31
CA ARG A 115 17.13 -2.18 5.00
C ARG A 115 17.33 -3.38 4.07
N GLY A 116 17.52 -3.10 2.77
CA GLY A 116 17.75 -4.11 1.72
C GLY A 116 16.57 -4.33 0.77
N PHE A 117 16.70 -5.30 -0.12
CA PHE A 117 15.78 -5.53 -1.26
C PHE A 117 14.30 -5.74 -0.85
N LEU A 118 14.05 -6.57 0.16
CA LEU A 118 12.68 -6.87 0.64
C LEU A 118 11.97 -5.63 1.23
N SER A 119 12.74 -4.67 1.76
CA SER A 119 12.22 -3.40 2.27
C SER A 119 11.70 -2.48 1.14
N VAL A 120 12.10 -2.71 -0.10
CA VAL A 120 11.60 -1.94 -1.26
C VAL A 120 10.52 -2.73 -1.99
N LEU A 121 10.66 -4.06 -2.02
CA LEU A 121 9.79 -4.95 -2.77
C LEU A 121 8.31 -4.80 -2.38
N HIS A 122 7.99 -4.72 -1.09
CA HIS A 122 6.59 -4.64 -0.65
C HIS A 122 5.88 -3.35 -1.10
N LEU A 123 6.60 -2.23 -1.16
CA LEU A 123 6.07 -0.96 -1.67
C LEU A 123 5.91 -0.99 -3.19
N VAL A 124 6.90 -1.51 -3.93
CA VAL A 124 6.83 -1.64 -5.40
C VAL A 124 5.69 -2.57 -5.81
N LEU A 125 5.52 -3.69 -5.12
CA LEU A 125 4.40 -4.60 -5.35
C LEU A 125 3.06 -3.94 -5.03
N ALA A 126 2.97 -3.18 -3.94
CA ALA A 126 1.76 -2.42 -3.61
C ALA A 126 1.42 -1.37 -4.68
N MET A 127 2.41 -0.64 -5.21
CA MET A 127 2.21 0.30 -6.32
C MET A 127 1.70 -0.42 -7.57
N GLY A 128 2.34 -1.54 -7.94
CA GLY A 128 1.94 -2.36 -9.10
C GLY A 128 0.52 -2.94 -8.99
N PHE A 129 0.03 -3.18 -7.78
CA PHE A 129 -1.33 -3.68 -7.57
C PHE A 129 -2.41 -2.73 -8.08
N PHE A 130 -2.19 -1.42 -8.12
CA PHE A 130 -3.18 -0.51 -8.69
C PHE A 130 -3.50 -0.86 -10.14
N ALA A 131 -2.46 -1.06 -10.97
CA ALA A 131 -2.63 -1.38 -12.38
C ALA A 131 -3.32 -2.74 -12.56
N ILE A 132 -2.92 -3.75 -11.79
CA ILE A 132 -3.51 -5.08 -11.83
C ILE A 132 -5.00 -5.01 -11.46
N PHE A 133 -5.34 -4.30 -10.39
CA PHE A 133 -6.72 -4.16 -9.94
C PHE A 133 -7.58 -3.34 -10.90
N ALA A 134 -7.02 -2.31 -11.54
CA ALA A 134 -7.73 -1.51 -12.54
C ALA A 134 -8.01 -2.30 -13.82
N MET A 135 -7.09 -3.20 -14.23
CA MET A 135 -7.27 -4.04 -15.43
C MET A 135 -8.10 -5.30 -15.16
N ASN A 136 -8.02 -5.86 -13.95
CA ASN A 136 -8.70 -7.10 -13.58
C ASN A 136 -9.44 -6.95 -12.24
N HIS A 137 -10.69 -6.51 -12.33
CA HIS A 137 -11.57 -6.38 -11.16
C HIS A 137 -11.87 -7.74 -10.48
N GLY A 138 -11.78 -8.85 -11.22
CA GLY A 138 -11.95 -10.19 -10.68
C GLY A 138 -10.83 -10.55 -9.70
N PHE A 139 -9.59 -10.17 -10.03
CA PHE A 139 -8.44 -10.35 -9.15
C PHE A 139 -8.58 -9.55 -7.86
N LEU A 140 -9.05 -8.29 -7.93
CA LEU A 140 -9.35 -7.48 -6.73
C LEU A 140 -10.33 -8.20 -5.79
N ARG A 141 -11.42 -8.76 -6.33
CA ARG A 141 -12.41 -9.49 -5.51
C ARG A 141 -11.87 -10.78 -4.92
N ALA A 142 -10.94 -11.45 -5.60
CA ALA A 142 -10.30 -12.65 -5.09
C ALA A 142 -9.30 -12.32 -3.96
N THR A 143 -8.52 -11.25 -4.11
CA THR A 143 -7.49 -10.84 -3.14
C THR A 143 -8.07 -10.13 -1.92
N TYR A 144 -9.11 -9.31 -2.10
CA TYR A 144 -9.78 -8.55 -1.04
C TYR A 144 -11.31 -8.76 -1.08
N PRO A 145 -11.80 -9.98 -0.81
CA PRO A 145 -13.23 -10.30 -0.92
C PRO A 145 -14.13 -9.53 0.05
N TRP A 146 -13.54 -9.01 1.14
CA TRP A 146 -14.23 -8.18 2.13
C TRP A 146 -14.35 -6.71 1.73
N ILE A 147 -13.54 -6.23 0.77
CA ILE A 147 -13.65 -4.87 0.23
C ILE A 147 -14.70 -4.91 -0.89
N LYS A 148 -15.97 -4.87 -0.49
CA LYS A 148 -17.10 -4.76 -1.41
C LYS A 148 -17.49 -3.31 -1.60
#